data_AF-A0A841Q1H5-F1
#
_entry.id   AF-A0A841Q1H5-F1
#
_cell.length_a   1.000
_cell.length_b   1.000
_cell.length_c   1.000
_cell.angle_alpha   90.00
_cell.angle_beta   90.00
_cell.angle_gamma   90.00
#
_symmetry.space_group_name_H-M   'P 1'
#
loop_
_entity.id
_entity.type
_entity.pdbx_description
1 polymer ?
#
loop_
_entity_poly.entity_id
_entity_poly.type
_entity_poly.pdbx_seq_one_letter_code
_entity_poly.pdbx_strand_id
1 'polypeptide(L)'
;MSAINLWNWRYEISLYPEMKRQVENEVYKLQPEYKNLYINLINYYYSFISFDIILNALEPSTTKNFNELGFDELSILRKKIKYIPTLIRKNQKRRMEYVCEINPQFSEILNDLFKQGCRQTKNLDYSYPFKIMFGKYFNEILSYTQQLEKLQKNEKQEKIHSSKLMEFINSTIKKATNDLNLHKRFGEYSNLEYKIEITERNGGYAEWWARELSDEDKDKLVIIKNQNTLNKDDLELTLYHEVYPGHGHFYDAARRQRKHPFFDHGALCLIEGWATYCEWNTVNSDYASYLRSNAGAYFKLLDRGKDIDELLYELFKKQLKHNTEKQALYAITYFSEYPGFNESYFMGAYWLDYKINIGDFSNPVDFLEFLSVKPWGDFFALW
;
A
#
# COMPACT_ATOMS: atom_id res chain seq x y z
N MET A 1 11.84 7.70 -21.36
CA MET A 1 11.03 7.88 -20.14
C MET A 1 11.75 7.14 -19.02
N SER A 2 11.84 7.69 -17.81
CA SER A 2 12.53 7.07 -16.66
C SER A 2 11.46 6.59 -15.68
N ALA A 3 11.44 5.31 -15.34
CA ALA A 3 10.40 4.78 -14.47
C ALA A 3 10.90 3.58 -13.66
N ILE A 4 10.44 3.51 -12.41
CA ILE A 4 10.61 2.32 -11.56
C ILE A 4 9.31 1.52 -11.68
N ASN A 5 9.33 0.45 -12.47
CA ASN A 5 8.15 -0.39 -12.74
C ASN A 5 8.07 -1.58 -11.77
N LEU A 6 8.40 -1.36 -10.50
CA LEU A 6 8.51 -2.40 -9.47
C LEU A 6 7.70 -1.97 -8.24
N TRP A 7 6.41 -2.32 -8.17
CA TRP A 7 5.49 -1.80 -7.15
C TRP A 7 5.94 -2.10 -5.69
N ASN A 8 6.57 -3.25 -5.48
CA ASN A 8 6.98 -3.80 -4.18
C ASN A 8 8.45 -3.55 -3.86
N TRP A 9 9.16 -2.72 -4.63
CA TRP A 9 10.62 -2.63 -4.58
C TRP A 9 11.15 -2.47 -3.16
N ARG A 10 10.52 -1.59 -2.36
CA ARG A 10 10.89 -1.28 -0.96
C ARG A 10 11.12 -2.50 -0.09
N TYR A 11 10.35 -3.56 -0.28
CA TYR A 11 10.46 -4.71 0.61
C TYR A 11 11.35 -5.81 0.05
N GLU A 12 11.62 -5.76 -1.25
CA GLU A 12 12.33 -6.79 -2.00
C GLU A 12 13.78 -6.41 -2.36
N ILE A 13 14.18 -5.13 -2.26
CA ILE A 13 15.56 -4.70 -2.60
C ILE A 13 16.66 -5.36 -1.77
N SER A 14 16.33 -5.77 -0.55
CA SER A 14 17.29 -6.45 0.33
C SER A 14 17.49 -7.90 -0.06
N LEU A 15 16.49 -8.48 -0.74
CA LEU A 15 16.51 -9.86 -1.20
C LEU A 15 17.07 -9.95 -2.62
N TYR A 16 16.75 -9.01 -3.51
CA TYR A 16 17.18 -9.05 -4.91
C TYR A 16 18.15 -7.90 -5.26
N PRO A 17 19.46 -8.18 -5.36
CA PRO A 17 20.47 -7.16 -5.72
C PRO A 17 20.18 -6.46 -7.05
N GLU A 18 19.64 -7.18 -8.02
CA GLU A 18 19.31 -6.65 -9.35
C GLU A 18 18.18 -5.63 -9.27
N MET A 19 17.17 -5.86 -8.43
CA MET A 19 16.11 -4.88 -8.15
C MET A 19 16.68 -3.60 -7.55
N LYS A 20 17.57 -3.72 -6.55
CA LYS A 20 18.25 -2.56 -5.97
C LYS A 20 18.99 -1.76 -7.04
N ARG A 21 19.74 -2.44 -7.92
CA ARG A 21 20.49 -1.80 -9.00
C ARG A 21 19.57 -1.08 -9.99
N GLN A 22 18.43 -1.69 -10.35
CA GLN A 22 17.43 -1.07 -11.22
C GLN A 22 16.85 0.19 -10.60
N VAL A 23 16.43 0.13 -9.33
CA VAL A 23 15.92 1.29 -8.59
C VAL A 23 16.98 2.40 -8.49
N GLU A 24 18.20 2.04 -8.08
CA GLU A 24 19.31 3.00 -7.97
C GLU A 24 19.58 3.68 -9.31
N ASN A 25 19.64 2.93 -10.42
CA ASN A 25 19.88 3.48 -11.76
C ASN A 25 18.85 4.54 -12.18
N GLU A 26 17.57 4.35 -11.86
CA GLU A 26 16.54 5.35 -12.13
C GLU A 26 16.67 6.56 -11.19
N VAL A 27 16.94 6.32 -9.90
CA VAL A 27 17.13 7.39 -8.90
C VAL A 27 18.35 8.26 -9.22
N TYR A 28 19.44 7.69 -9.75
CA TYR A 28 20.64 8.45 -10.13
C TYR A 28 20.41 9.44 -11.28
N LYS A 29 19.31 9.34 -12.01
CA LYS A 29 18.93 10.29 -13.08
C LYS A 29 18.20 11.53 -12.55
N LEU A 30 17.81 11.53 -11.28
CA LEU A 30 17.10 12.65 -10.64
C LEU A 30 18.04 13.79 -10.24
N GLN A 31 17.46 14.97 -10.00
CA GLN A 31 18.18 16.09 -9.39
C GLN A 31 18.66 15.73 -7.96
N PRO A 32 19.73 16.37 -7.45
CA PRO A 32 20.38 15.96 -6.21
C PRO A 32 19.45 15.84 -4.99
N GLU A 33 18.52 16.77 -4.81
CA GLU A 33 17.57 16.78 -3.69
C GLU A 33 16.61 15.58 -3.71
N TYR A 34 16.03 15.25 -4.87
CA TYR A 34 15.17 14.08 -5.05
C TYR A 34 15.97 12.78 -4.91
N LYS A 35 17.17 12.75 -5.50
CA LYS A 35 18.10 11.61 -5.41
C LYS A 35 18.42 11.30 -3.95
N ASN A 36 18.84 12.31 -3.18
CA ASN A 36 19.24 12.13 -1.79
C ASN A 36 18.09 11.60 -0.91
N LEU A 37 16.86 12.08 -1.15
CA LEU A 37 15.67 11.57 -0.47
C LEU A 37 15.49 10.07 -0.73
N TYR A 38 15.52 9.65 -2.01
CA TYR A 38 15.35 8.23 -2.36
C TYR A 38 16.50 7.35 -1.90
N ILE A 39 17.76 7.82 -1.94
CA ILE A 39 18.89 7.05 -1.40
C ILE A 39 18.69 6.76 0.09
N ASN A 40 18.15 7.71 0.87
CA ASN A 40 17.82 7.45 2.27
C ASN A 40 16.70 6.41 2.43
N LEU A 41 15.68 6.43 1.58
CA LEU A 41 14.63 5.40 1.57
C LEU A 41 15.19 4.03 1.19
N ILE A 42 15.97 3.96 0.11
CA ILE A 42 16.65 2.73 -0.33
C ILE A 42 17.51 2.19 0.81
N ASN A 43 18.31 3.02 1.48
CA ASN A 43 19.15 2.56 2.59
C ASN A 43 18.34 2.03 3.77
N TYR A 44 17.22 2.68 4.12
CA TYR A 44 16.33 2.20 5.16
C TYR A 44 15.75 0.83 4.80
N TYR A 45 15.16 0.71 3.61
CA TYR A 45 14.54 -0.52 3.15
C TYR A 45 15.56 -1.65 2.90
N TYR A 46 16.79 -1.30 2.50
CA TYR A 46 17.90 -2.24 2.29
C TYR A 46 18.47 -2.77 3.62
N SER A 47 18.16 -2.10 4.74
CA SER A 47 18.75 -2.43 6.05
C SER A 47 18.10 -3.64 6.73
N PHE A 48 16.93 -4.08 6.26
CA PHE A 48 16.21 -5.20 6.84
C PHE A 48 15.60 -6.13 5.79
N ILE A 49 15.19 -7.32 6.23
CA ILE A 49 14.47 -8.31 5.43
C ILE A 49 13.29 -8.83 6.24
N SER A 50 12.11 -8.85 5.64
CA SER A 50 10.91 -9.48 6.21
C SER A 50 11.02 -11.00 6.06
N PHE A 51 10.65 -11.73 7.11
CA PHE A 51 10.59 -13.19 7.02
C PHE A 51 9.46 -13.64 6.09
N ASP A 52 8.36 -12.88 6.07
CA ASP A 52 7.22 -13.13 5.19
C ASP A 52 7.60 -13.12 3.71
N ILE A 53 8.47 -12.20 3.29
CA ILE A 53 8.92 -12.08 1.90
C ILE A 53 9.79 -13.27 1.49
N ILE A 54 10.64 -13.74 2.40
CA ILE A 54 11.44 -14.95 2.15
C ILE A 54 10.52 -16.15 1.91
N LEU A 55 9.48 -16.31 2.73
CA LEU A 55 8.51 -17.39 2.55
C LEU A 55 7.74 -17.22 1.23
N ASN A 56 7.23 -16.03 0.94
CA ASN A 56 6.49 -15.74 -0.29
C ASN A 56 7.30 -16.05 -1.53
N ALA A 57 8.61 -15.83 -1.51
CA ALA A 57 9.47 -16.08 -2.65
C ALA A 57 9.85 -17.56 -2.84
N LEU A 58 9.60 -18.40 -1.83
CA LEU A 58 9.81 -19.84 -1.83
C LEU A 58 8.53 -20.67 -2.02
N GLU A 59 7.36 -20.03 -2.05
CA GLU A 59 6.09 -20.71 -2.27
C GLU A 59 5.95 -21.19 -3.74
N PRO A 60 5.25 -22.32 -4.00
CA PRO A 60 5.12 -22.92 -5.34
C PRO A 60 4.60 -21.98 -6.43
N SER A 61 3.78 -20.99 -6.05
CA SER A 61 3.16 -20.02 -6.96
C SER A 61 4.14 -18.96 -7.48
N THR A 62 5.32 -18.81 -6.86
CA THR A 62 6.30 -17.74 -7.11
C THR A 62 7.72 -18.27 -7.36
N THR A 63 7.93 -19.59 -7.25
CA THR A 63 9.23 -20.29 -7.26
C THR A 63 10.19 -20.03 -8.43
N LYS A 64 9.81 -19.27 -9.47
CA LYS A 64 10.68 -19.04 -10.64
C LYS A 64 11.95 -18.24 -10.33
N ASN A 65 12.01 -17.47 -9.23
CA ASN A 65 13.12 -16.53 -8.96
C ASN A 65 14.03 -16.88 -7.76
N PHE A 66 13.71 -17.88 -6.92
CA PHE A 66 14.51 -18.10 -5.69
C PHE A 66 15.76 -18.96 -5.88
N ASN A 67 15.79 -19.81 -6.91
CA ASN A 67 16.96 -20.63 -7.25
C ASN A 67 18.16 -19.79 -7.73
N GLU A 68 17.97 -18.49 -7.98
CA GLU A 68 19.02 -17.54 -8.34
C GLU A 68 19.70 -16.88 -7.13
N LEU A 69 19.14 -17.01 -5.92
CA LEU A 69 19.76 -16.53 -4.69
C LEU A 69 20.87 -17.50 -4.28
N GLY A 70 22.11 -17.13 -4.58
CA GLY A 70 23.28 -17.92 -4.21
C GLY A 70 23.35 -18.16 -2.69
N PHE A 71 23.65 -19.41 -2.30
CA PHE A 71 23.79 -19.84 -0.90
C PHE A 71 24.89 -19.09 -0.11
N ASP A 72 25.74 -18.29 -0.76
CA ASP A 72 26.79 -17.51 -0.09
C ASP A 72 26.31 -16.18 0.52
N GLU A 73 25.13 -15.69 0.15
CA GLU A 73 24.53 -14.44 0.67
C GLU A 73 23.81 -14.63 2.02
N LEU A 74 23.71 -15.86 2.51
CA LEU A 74 22.90 -16.27 3.66
C LEU A 74 23.39 -15.67 5.00
N SER A 75 24.68 -15.43 5.13
CA SER A 75 25.25 -14.75 6.31
C SER A 75 24.85 -13.28 6.42
N ILE A 76 24.52 -12.64 5.29
CA ILE A 76 24.03 -11.26 5.21
C ILE A 76 22.55 -11.24 5.61
N LEU A 77 21.76 -12.22 5.18
CA LEU A 77 20.33 -12.33 5.53
C LEU A 77 20.13 -12.40 7.06
N ARG A 78 20.95 -13.18 7.77
CA ARG A 78 20.91 -13.29 9.24
C ARG A 78 21.02 -11.95 9.97
N LYS A 79 21.83 -11.03 9.43
CA LYS A 79 22.05 -9.71 10.05
C LYS A 79 20.92 -8.73 9.80
N LYS A 80 20.15 -8.96 8.72
CA LYS A 80 19.07 -8.09 8.27
C LYS A 80 17.68 -8.60 8.63
N ILE A 81 17.52 -9.88 8.99
CA ILE A 81 16.21 -10.43 9.32
C ILE A 81 15.55 -9.61 10.41
N LYS A 82 14.31 -9.21 10.16
CA LYS A 82 13.51 -8.39 11.06
C LYS A 82 13.03 -9.19 12.26
N TYR A 83 12.72 -8.48 13.34
CA TYR A 83 11.98 -9.04 14.47
C TYR A 83 10.64 -9.63 14.02
N ILE A 84 10.36 -10.87 14.43
CA ILE A 84 9.07 -11.54 14.22
C ILE A 84 8.23 -11.43 15.50
N PRO A 85 7.16 -10.62 15.50
CA PRO A 85 6.32 -10.40 16.68
C PRO A 85 5.67 -11.67 17.19
N THR A 86 5.54 -11.75 18.52
CA THR A 86 5.01 -12.91 19.24
C THR A 86 3.65 -13.34 18.71
N LEU A 87 2.80 -12.37 18.38
CA LEU A 87 1.45 -12.58 17.89
C LEU A 87 1.39 -13.36 16.56
N ILE A 88 2.38 -13.19 15.66
CA ILE A 88 2.38 -13.83 14.33
C ILE A 88 3.29 -15.05 14.23
N ARG A 89 4.17 -15.30 15.22
CA ARG A 89 5.15 -16.41 15.21
C ARG A 89 4.56 -17.77 14.89
N LYS A 90 3.42 -18.11 15.49
CA LYS A 90 2.78 -19.43 15.27
C LYS A 90 2.34 -19.61 13.81
N ASN A 91 1.82 -18.55 13.19
CA ASN A 91 1.39 -18.58 11.80
C ASN A 91 2.60 -18.67 10.87
N GLN A 92 3.60 -17.80 11.07
CA GLN A 92 4.84 -17.82 10.29
C GLN A 92 5.58 -19.16 10.39
N LYS A 93 5.62 -19.78 11.59
CA LYS A 93 6.21 -21.11 11.76
C LYS A 93 5.49 -22.18 10.93
N ARG A 94 4.16 -22.19 10.91
CA ARG A 94 3.39 -23.14 10.09
C ARG A 94 3.62 -22.95 8.60
N ARG A 95 3.68 -21.70 8.14
CA ARG A 95 4.00 -21.39 6.74
C ARG A 95 5.41 -21.83 6.37
N MET A 96 6.37 -21.57 7.24
CA MET A 96 7.74 -22.05 7.09
C MET A 96 7.79 -23.58 7.00
N GLU A 97 7.10 -24.31 7.89
CA GLU A 97 7.04 -25.77 7.86
C GLU A 97 6.51 -26.28 6.51
N TYR A 98 5.42 -25.70 6.00
CA TYR A 98 4.89 -26.01 4.66
C TYR A 98 5.90 -25.73 3.53
N VAL A 99 6.56 -24.57 3.56
CA VAL A 99 7.60 -24.23 2.57
C VAL A 99 8.77 -25.21 2.63
N CYS A 100 9.18 -25.64 3.82
CA CYS A 100 10.23 -26.64 4.02
C CYS A 100 9.83 -28.04 3.53
N GLU A 101 8.56 -28.41 3.59
CA GLU A 101 8.06 -29.67 3.02
C GLU A 101 8.21 -29.69 1.49
N ILE A 102 7.97 -28.56 0.84
CA ILE A 102 8.05 -28.40 -0.62
C ILE A 102 9.49 -28.19 -1.08
N ASN A 103 10.28 -27.44 -0.30
CA ASN A 103 11.66 -27.11 -0.60
C ASN A 103 12.60 -27.52 0.56
N PRO A 104 12.84 -28.83 0.77
CA PRO A 104 13.62 -29.33 1.90
C PRO A 104 15.03 -28.76 2.01
N GLN A 105 15.64 -28.36 0.89
CA GLN A 105 16.97 -27.76 0.83
C GLN A 105 17.09 -26.44 1.60
N PHE A 106 15.99 -25.72 1.83
CA PHE A 106 15.99 -24.46 2.60
C PHE A 106 15.64 -24.65 4.07
N SER A 107 15.37 -25.87 4.53
CA SER A 107 14.85 -26.11 5.88
C SER A 107 15.79 -25.64 6.99
N GLU A 108 17.08 -25.94 6.89
CA GLU A 108 18.07 -25.54 7.90
C GLU A 108 18.13 -24.00 8.03
N ILE A 109 18.21 -23.32 6.89
CA ILE A 109 18.32 -21.86 6.89
C ILE A 109 17.04 -21.17 7.33
N LEU A 110 15.87 -21.61 6.87
CA LEU A 110 14.61 -21.00 7.26
C LEU A 110 14.38 -21.12 8.78
N ASN A 111 14.71 -22.28 9.35
CA ASN A 111 14.65 -22.49 10.79
C ASN A 111 15.60 -21.54 11.56
N ASP A 112 16.80 -21.33 11.03
CA ASP A 112 17.78 -20.43 11.64
C ASP A 112 17.35 -18.95 11.55
N LEU A 113 16.90 -18.49 10.37
CA LEU A 113 16.37 -17.14 10.17
C LEU A 113 15.14 -16.88 11.04
N PHE A 114 14.22 -17.85 11.15
CA PHE A 114 13.06 -17.75 12.02
C PHE A 114 13.45 -17.60 13.49
N LYS A 115 14.40 -18.43 13.98
CA LYS A 115 14.93 -18.33 15.35
C LYS A 115 15.60 -16.98 15.60
N GLN A 116 16.36 -16.48 14.63
CA GLN A 116 17.02 -15.18 14.72
C GLN A 116 16.00 -14.04 14.78
N GLY A 117 15.00 -14.04 13.90
CA GLY A 117 13.91 -13.06 13.90
C GLY A 117 13.09 -13.09 15.20
N CYS A 118 12.85 -14.26 15.79
CA CYS A 118 12.16 -14.37 17.08
C CYS A 118 12.99 -13.86 18.28
N ARG A 119 14.32 -13.76 18.15
CA ARG A 119 15.25 -13.32 19.21
C ARG A 119 15.68 -11.87 19.08
N GLN A 120 15.42 -11.22 17.94
CA GLN A 120 15.77 -9.82 17.77
C GLN A 120 15.06 -8.95 18.81
N THR A 121 15.79 -7.97 19.34
CA THR A 121 15.26 -6.94 20.24
C THR A 121 15.35 -5.55 19.65
N LYS A 122 15.92 -5.40 18.45
CA LYS A 122 16.02 -4.13 17.75
C LYS A 122 14.70 -3.83 17.06
N ASN A 123 14.02 -2.79 17.53
CA ASN A 123 12.88 -2.23 16.84
C ASN A 123 13.37 -1.35 15.68
N LEU A 124 12.88 -1.63 14.47
CA LEU A 124 13.01 -0.70 13.35
C LEU A 124 12.28 0.60 13.68
N ASP A 125 12.81 1.74 13.22
CA ASP A 125 12.11 3.01 13.36
C ASP A 125 11.09 3.18 12.22
N TYR A 126 9.85 2.72 12.47
CA TYR A 126 8.74 2.81 11.50
C TYR A 126 8.43 4.25 11.09
N SER A 127 8.80 5.25 11.91
CA SER A 127 8.59 6.67 11.58
C SER A 127 9.63 7.24 10.61
N TYR A 128 10.80 6.60 10.48
CA TYR A 128 11.92 7.10 9.70
C TYR A 128 11.60 7.34 8.21
N PRO A 129 11.03 6.38 7.44
CA PRO A 129 10.72 6.61 6.04
C PRO A 129 9.74 7.78 5.86
N PHE A 130 8.76 7.93 6.74
CA PHE A 130 7.80 9.03 6.66
C PHE A 130 8.43 10.38 7.00
N LYS A 131 9.35 10.44 7.96
CA LYS A 131 10.12 11.68 8.24
C LYS A 131 10.95 12.12 7.05
N ILE A 132 11.51 11.17 6.29
CA ILE A 132 12.22 11.47 5.05
C ILE A 132 11.26 11.98 3.96
N MET A 133 10.17 11.24 3.71
CA MET A 133 9.23 11.54 2.64
C MET A 133 8.50 12.86 2.85
N PHE A 134 8.10 13.17 4.08
CA PHE A 134 7.26 14.33 4.40
C PHE A 134 8.02 15.51 5.04
N GLY A 135 9.23 15.28 5.58
CA GLY A 135 10.06 16.34 6.16
C GLY A 135 9.31 17.12 7.25
N LYS A 136 9.23 18.45 7.09
CA LYS A 136 8.51 19.33 8.03
C LYS A 136 7.02 19.00 8.15
N TYR A 137 6.41 18.48 7.07
CA TYR A 137 4.98 18.15 7.03
C TYR A 137 4.63 16.93 7.89
N PHE A 138 5.61 16.09 8.25
CA PHE A 138 5.34 14.86 9.00
C PHE A 138 4.58 15.13 10.32
N ASN A 139 5.07 16.07 11.13
CA ASN A 139 4.42 16.40 12.41
C ASN A 139 3.09 17.13 12.21
N GLU A 140 2.99 17.97 11.16
CA GLU A 140 1.77 18.71 10.85
C GLU A 140 0.63 17.75 10.49
N ILE A 141 0.89 16.75 9.64
CA ILE A 141 -0.07 15.68 9.31
C ILE A 141 -0.47 14.91 10.57
N LEU A 142 0.49 14.50 11.39
CA LEU A 142 0.17 13.76 12.62
C LEU A 142 -0.72 14.58 13.55
N SER A 143 -0.42 15.86 13.77
CA SER A 143 -1.26 16.75 14.57
C SER A 143 -2.65 16.94 13.96
N TYR A 144 -2.75 17.10 12.63
CA TYR A 144 -4.03 17.20 11.92
C TYR A 144 -4.91 15.97 12.17
N THR A 145 -4.34 14.77 12.09
CA THR A 145 -5.08 13.51 12.28
C THR A 145 -5.62 13.32 13.70
N GLN A 146 -4.95 13.90 14.70
CA GLN A 146 -5.39 13.85 16.10
C GLN A 146 -6.59 14.74 16.40
N GLN A 147 -6.83 15.76 15.55
CA GLN A 147 -7.96 16.69 15.68
C GLN A 147 -9.25 16.14 15.05
N LEU A 148 -9.16 15.07 14.25
CA LEU A 148 -10.33 14.47 13.61
C LEU A 148 -11.21 13.75 14.65
N GLU A 149 -12.51 14.01 14.60
CA GLU A 149 -13.49 13.36 15.46
C GLU A 149 -13.52 11.86 15.22
N LYS A 150 -13.49 11.05 16.30
CA LYS A 150 -13.58 9.59 16.20
C LYS A 150 -15.04 9.16 16.07
N LEU A 151 -15.38 8.64 14.89
CA LEU A 151 -16.73 8.15 14.60
C LEU A 151 -16.83 6.64 14.85
N GLN A 152 -18.03 6.19 15.21
CA GLN A 152 -18.37 4.76 15.35
C GLN A 152 -19.02 4.23 14.07
N LYS A 153 -18.83 2.93 13.79
CA LYS A 153 -19.43 2.30 12.61
C LYS A 153 -20.93 2.12 12.82
N ASN A 154 -21.75 2.54 11.86
CA ASN A 154 -23.16 2.14 11.79
C ASN A 154 -23.26 0.67 11.33
N GLU A 155 -23.97 -0.17 12.09
CA GLU A 155 -23.86 -1.63 12.00
C GLU A 155 -24.63 -2.29 10.83
N LYS A 156 -25.46 -1.57 10.09
CA LYS A 156 -26.25 -2.15 8.98
C LYS A 156 -25.78 -1.65 7.62
N GLN A 157 -25.06 -2.51 6.91
CA GLN A 157 -24.70 -2.32 5.51
C GLN A 157 -25.60 -3.18 4.62
N GLU A 158 -26.12 -2.60 3.55
CA GLU A 158 -26.79 -3.35 2.49
C GLU A 158 -25.79 -4.33 1.84
N LYS A 159 -26.29 -5.48 1.38
CA LYS A 159 -25.45 -6.50 0.73
C LYS A 159 -25.77 -6.62 -0.75
N ILE A 160 -24.74 -6.68 -1.58
CA ILE A 160 -24.81 -6.95 -3.01
C ILE A 160 -24.61 -8.45 -3.24
N HIS A 161 -25.59 -9.10 -3.84
CA HIS A 161 -25.47 -10.49 -4.27
C HIS A 161 -24.54 -10.61 -5.49
N SER A 162 -23.78 -11.71 -5.54
CA SER A 162 -22.84 -11.98 -6.64
C SER A 162 -23.49 -11.91 -8.03
N SER A 163 -24.77 -12.28 -8.17
CA SER A 163 -25.50 -12.20 -9.43
C SER A 163 -25.75 -10.77 -9.93
N LYS A 164 -25.66 -9.76 -9.06
CA LYS A 164 -25.83 -8.34 -9.38
C LYS A 164 -24.50 -7.57 -9.39
N LEU A 165 -23.37 -8.25 -9.22
CA LEU A 165 -22.07 -7.61 -9.02
C LEU A 165 -21.66 -6.74 -10.22
N MET A 166 -21.74 -7.29 -11.43
CA MET A 166 -21.39 -6.55 -12.66
C MET A 166 -22.32 -5.37 -12.91
N GLU A 167 -23.62 -5.52 -12.63
CA GLU A 167 -24.60 -4.43 -12.74
C GLU A 167 -24.25 -3.29 -11.76
N PHE A 168 -23.92 -3.65 -10.51
CA PHE A 168 -23.52 -2.70 -9.49
C PHE A 168 -22.23 -1.95 -9.86
N ILE A 169 -21.19 -2.66 -10.31
CA ILE A 169 -19.92 -2.06 -10.74
C ILE A 169 -20.16 -1.08 -11.88
N ASN A 170 -20.81 -1.53 -12.96
CA ASN A 170 -21.04 -0.70 -14.14
C ASN A 170 -21.90 0.53 -13.83
N SER A 171 -22.95 0.38 -13.02
CA SER A 171 -23.81 1.50 -12.63
C SER A 171 -23.10 2.50 -11.73
N THR A 172 -22.28 2.03 -10.78
CA THR A 172 -21.50 2.89 -9.86
C THR A 172 -20.46 3.71 -10.64
N ILE A 173 -19.65 3.05 -11.46
CA ILE A 173 -18.63 3.74 -12.26
C ILE A 173 -19.28 4.70 -13.26
N LYS A 174 -20.31 4.26 -13.98
CA LYS A 174 -21.02 5.13 -14.93
C LYS A 174 -21.64 6.34 -14.24
N LYS A 175 -22.17 6.20 -13.02
CA LYS A 175 -22.70 7.33 -12.26
C LYS A 175 -21.57 8.32 -11.94
N ALA A 176 -20.43 7.83 -11.46
CA ALA A 176 -19.30 8.67 -11.08
C ALA A 176 -18.69 9.40 -12.29
N THR A 177 -18.45 8.71 -13.40
CA THR A 177 -17.84 9.28 -14.62
C THR A 177 -18.79 10.15 -15.43
N ASN A 178 -20.06 10.29 -15.02
CA ASN A 178 -21.01 11.25 -15.61
C ASN A 178 -21.34 12.40 -14.65
N ASP A 179 -20.74 12.43 -13.45
CA ASP A 179 -20.97 13.48 -12.47
C ASP A 179 -20.06 14.69 -12.74
N LEU A 180 -20.67 15.77 -13.26
CA LEU A 180 -19.98 17.03 -13.56
C LEU A 180 -19.34 17.67 -12.32
N ASN A 181 -19.86 17.46 -11.12
CA ASN A 181 -19.25 17.98 -9.89
C ASN A 181 -17.99 17.19 -9.53
N LEU A 182 -17.99 15.86 -9.75
CA LEU A 182 -16.77 15.06 -9.59
C LEU A 182 -15.73 15.47 -10.62
N HIS A 183 -16.12 15.70 -11.88
CA HIS A 183 -15.18 16.14 -12.92
C HIS A 183 -14.52 17.48 -12.57
N LYS A 184 -15.29 18.44 -12.04
CA LYS A 184 -14.75 19.73 -11.59
C LYS A 184 -13.77 19.60 -10.41
N ARG A 185 -13.97 18.61 -9.54
CA ARG A 185 -13.15 18.41 -8.34
C ARG A 185 -11.89 17.59 -8.63
N PHE A 186 -12.04 16.48 -9.34
CA PHE A 186 -10.97 15.49 -9.53
C PHE A 186 -10.35 15.53 -10.92
N GLY A 187 -11.04 16.09 -11.91
CA GLY A 187 -10.65 16.02 -13.32
C GLY A 187 -11.48 15.00 -14.10
N GLU A 188 -11.44 15.09 -15.43
CA GLU A 188 -12.15 14.16 -16.30
C GLU A 188 -11.39 12.84 -16.45
N TYR A 189 -12.13 11.72 -16.42
CA TYR A 189 -11.60 10.39 -16.68
C TYR A 189 -11.98 9.92 -18.08
N SER A 190 -10.96 9.66 -18.91
CA SER A 190 -11.18 9.26 -20.30
C SER A 190 -11.08 7.76 -20.56
N ASN A 191 -10.54 6.98 -19.62
CA ASN A 191 -10.27 5.57 -19.85
C ASN A 191 -11.45 4.67 -19.43
N LEU A 192 -12.44 4.52 -20.31
CA LEU A 192 -13.58 3.62 -20.07
C LEU A 192 -13.37 2.20 -20.61
N GLU A 193 -12.24 1.92 -21.26
CA GLU A 193 -11.97 0.65 -21.94
C GLU A 193 -10.95 -0.23 -21.18
N TYR A 194 -11.26 -0.57 -19.93
CA TYR A 194 -10.49 -1.51 -19.12
C TYR A 194 -11.18 -2.87 -19.00
N LYS A 195 -10.42 -3.93 -18.69
CA LYS A 195 -10.95 -5.28 -18.47
C LYS A 195 -11.47 -5.41 -17.03
N ILE A 196 -12.54 -6.17 -16.83
CA ILE A 196 -13.02 -6.55 -15.49
C ILE A 196 -12.82 -8.05 -15.35
N GLU A 197 -12.05 -8.47 -14.35
CA GLU A 197 -11.81 -9.86 -14.00
C GLU A 197 -12.42 -10.14 -12.61
N ILE A 198 -13.17 -11.23 -12.45
CA ILE A 198 -13.68 -11.65 -11.13
C ILE A 198 -12.91 -12.89 -10.71
N THR A 199 -12.27 -12.82 -9.54
CA THR A 199 -11.48 -13.92 -8.97
C THR A 199 -11.98 -14.31 -7.59
N GLU A 200 -11.71 -15.55 -7.18
CA GLU A 200 -12.02 -16.04 -5.83
C GLU A 200 -10.71 -16.20 -5.05
N ARG A 201 -10.39 -15.19 -4.22
CA ARG A 201 -9.20 -15.16 -3.36
C ARG A 201 -9.57 -14.68 -1.95
N ASN A 202 -8.66 -14.89 -1.00
CA ASN A 202 -8.84 -14.43 0.38
C ASN A 202 -8.38 -12.98 0.53
N GLY A 203 -9.27 -12.10 1.03
CA GLY A 203 -8.94 -10.70 1.37
C GLY A 203 -9.18 -9.71 0.22
N GLY A 204 -9.43 -8.44 0.57
CA GLY A 204 -9.73 -7.36 -0.39
C GLY A 204 -11.13 -7.42 -1.01
N TYR A 205 -11.46 -6.37 -1.77
CA TYR A 205 -12.70 -6.26 -2.56
C TYR A 205 -12.40 -6.08 -4.06
N ALA A 206 -11.39 -5.27 -4.40
CA ALA A 206 -10.92 -5.10 -5.75
C ALA A 206 -9.46 -4.60 -5.79
N GLU A 207 -8.85 -4.67 -6.96
CA GLU A 207 -7.51 -4.15 -7.28
C GLU A 207 -7.49 -3.60 -8.70
N TRP A 208 -6.87 -2.45 -8.91
CA TRP A 208 -6.59 -1.86 -10.21
C TRP A 208 -5.17 -2.19 -10.67
N TRP A 209 -5.06 -2.87 -11.81
CA TRP A 209 -3.80 -3.23 -12.43
C TRP A 209 -3.59 -2.36 -13.67
N ALA A 210 -2.70 -1.38 -13.53
CA ALA A 210 -2.30 -0.53 -14.63
C ALA A 210 -1.47 -1.31 -15.66
N ARG A 211 -1.73 -1.09 -16.96
CA ARG A 211 -1.02 -1.76 -18.05
C ARG A 211 0.48 -1.52 -18.04
N GLU A 212 0.96 -0.42 -17.47
CA GLU A 212 2.40 -0.14 -17.30
C GLU A 212 3.11 -1.15 -16.39
N LEU A 213 2.35 -1.87 -15.56
CA LEU A 213 2.85 -2.85 -14.59
C LEU A 213 2.61 -4.30 -15.02
N SER A 214 2.11 -4.53 -16.24
CA SER A 214 1.83 -5.88 -16.75
C SER A 214 2.20 -6.01 -18.22
N ASP A 215 2.27 -7.24 -18.72
CA ASP A 215 2.43 -7.51 -20.14
C ASP A 215 1.11 -7.33 -20.94
N GLU A 216 0.04 -6.86 -20.29
CA GLU A 216 -1.27 -6.64 -20.93
C GLU A 216 -1.35 -5.28 -21.65
N ASP A 217 -2.19 -5.22 -22.69
CA ASP A 217 -2.44 -4.03 -23.50
C ASP A 217 -3.44 -3.04 -22.87
N LYS A 218 -4.20 -3.50 -21.89
CA LYS A 218 -5.28 -2.77 -21.22
C LYS A 218 -5.11 -2.81 -19.71
N ASP A 219 -5.59 -1.74 -19.07
CA ASP A 219 -5.78 -1.74 -17.63
C ASP A 219 -6.83 -2.78 -17.24
N LYS A 220 -6.77 -3.24 -16.00
CA LYS A 220 -7.66 -4.27 -15.47
C LYS A 220 -8.14 -3.93 -14.07
N LEU A 221 -9.44 -4.06 -13.84
CA LEU A 221 -10.06 -4.09 -12.53
C LEU A 221 -10.28 -5.55 -12.13
N VAL A 222 -9.56 -6.03 -11.13
CA VAL A 222 -9.75 -7.36 -10.54
C VAL A 222 -10.70 -7.23 -9.36
N ILE A 223 -11.85 -7.89 -9.40
CA ILE A 223 -12.81 -7.96 -8.30
C ILE A 223 -12.59 -9.25 -7.54
N ILE A 224 -12.46 -9.15 -6.22
CA ILE A 224 -12.22 -10.30 -5.35
C ILE A 224 -13.53 -10.73 -4.68
N LYS A 225 -14.06 -11.86 -5.14
CA LYS A 225 -15.26 -12.47 -4.59
C LYS A 225 -14.87 -13.50 -3.54
N ASN A 226 -14.88 -13.09 -2.27
CA ASN A 226 -14.58 -13.98 -1.13
C ASN A 226 -15.84 -14.64 -0.51
N GLN A 227 -17.04 -14.14 -0.85
CA GLN A 227 -18.34 -14.59 -0.34
C GLN A 227 -19.43 -14.44 -1.40
N ASN A 228 -20.59 -15.06 -1.18
CA ASN A 228 -21.77 -14.93 -2.06
C ASN A 228 -22.36 -13.51 -2.07
N THR A 229 -22.04 -12.70 -1.07
CA THR A 229 -22.49 -11.32 -0.90
C THR A 229 -21.35 -10.43 -0.47
N LEU A 230 -21.30 -9.20 -0.99
CA LEU A 230 -20.37 -8.15 -0.57
C LEU A 230 -21.15 -7.00 0.08
N ASN A 231 -20.58 -6.32 1.07
CA ASN A 231 -21.20 -5.11 1.63
C ASN A 231 -21.16 -4.00 0.56
N LYS A 232 -22.30 -3.33 0.37
CA LYS A 232 -22.49 -2.33 -0.68
C LYS A 232 -21.57 -1.13 -0.50
N ASP A 233 -21.53 -0.53 0.69
CA ASP A 233 -20.74 0.67 0.93
C ASP A 233 -19.24 0.37 0.84
N ASP A 234 -18.79 -0.80 1.31
CA ASP A 234 -17.40 -1.24 1.14
C ASP A 234 -17.03 -1.34 -0.34
N LEU A 235 -17.90 -1.99 -1.14
CA LEU A 235 -17.67 -2.14 -2.57
C LEU A 235 -17.75 -0.81 -3.32
N GLU A 236 -18.69 0.08 -2.98
CA GLU A 236 -18.82 1.40 -3.59
C GLU A 236 -17.56 2.25 -3.36
N LEU A 237 -17.12 2.36 -2.10
CA LEU A 237 -15.92 3.11 -1.76
C LEU A 237 -14.66 2.49 -2.36
N THR A 238 -14.56 1.15 -2.37
CA THR A 238 -13.48 0.45 -3.08
C THR A 238 -13.47 0.80 -4.58
N LEU A 239 -14.63 0.88 -5.23
CA LEU A 239 -14.69 1.26 -6.65
C LEU A 239 -14.22 2.71 -6.90
N TYR A 240 -14.45 3.62 -5.95
CA TYR A 240 -13.88 4.96 -6.01
C TYR A 240 -12.37 4.98 -5.79
N HIS A 241 -11.84 4.12 -4.90
CA HIS A 241 -10.40 3.91 -4.69
C HIS A 241 -9.72 3.31 -5.93
N GLU A 242 -10.32 2.31 -6.56
CA GLU A 242 -9.67 1.55 -7.64
C GLU A 242 -9.85 2.19 -9.03
N VAL A 243 -11.01 2.77 -9.34
CA VAL A 243 -11.33 3.18 -10.72
C VAL A 243 -11.35 4.70 -10.88
N TYR A 244 -12.43 5.34 -10.45
CA TYR A 244 -12.62 6.77 -10.62
C TYR A 244 -13.29 7.35 -9.37
N PRO A 245 -12.71 8.37 -8.72
CA PRO A 245 -11.52 9.14 -9.14
C PRO A 245 -10.15 8.61 -8.68
N GLY A 246 -10.06 7.36 -8.18
CA GLY A 246 -8.83 6.77 -7.63
C GLY A 246 -7.80 6.28 -8.67
N HIS A 247 -7.32 5.03 -8.54
CA HIS A 247 -6.17 4.51 -9.29
C HIS A 247 -6.30 4.62 -10.81
N GLY A 248 -7.41 4.15 -11.38
CA GLY A 248 -7.65 4.25 -12.83
C GLY A 248 -7.50 5.67 -13.36
N HIS A 249 -8.11 6.63 -12.66
CA HIS A 249 -7.99 8.06 -12.98
C HIS A 249 -6.58 8.61 -12.80
N PHE A 250 -5.89 8.25 -11.71
CA PHE A 250 -4.51 8.68 -11.47
C PHE A 250 -3.58 8.25 -12.60
N TYR A 251 -3.68 7.00 -13.04
CA TYR A 251 -2.90 6.47 -14.16
C TYR A 251 -3.31 7.06 -15.52
N ASP A 252 -4.60 7.34 -15.74
CA ASP A 252 -5.07 8.05 -16.92
C ASP A 252 -4.51 9.49 -16.99
N ALA A 253 -4.52 10.21 -15.86
CA ALA A 253 -3.90 11.53 -15.74
C ALA A 253 -2.38 11.46 -15.94
N ALA A 254 -1.70 10.44 -15.38
CA ALA A 254 -0.27 10.21 -15.58
C ALA A 254 0.12 10.08 -17.05
N ARG A 255 -0.72 9.44 -17.87
CA ARG A 255 -0.47 9.26 -19.31
C ARG A 255 -0.72 10.53 -20.11
N ARG A 256 -1.78 11.27 -19.76
CA ARG A 256 -2.22 12.43 -20.55
C ARG A 256 -1.49 13.72 -20.19
N GLN A 257 -1.15 13.89 -18.92
CA GLN A 257 -0.77 15.19 -18.38
C GLN A 257 0.68 15.25 -17.90
N ARG A 258 1.31 14.11 -17.57
CA ARG A 258 2.67 14.11 -17.03
C ARG A 258 3.69 14.58 -18.07
N LYS A 259 4.35 15.69 -17.76
CA LYS A 259 5.43 16.30 -18.53
C LYS A 259 6.81 15.88 -18.01
N HIS A 260 6.94 15.65 -16.71
CA HIS A 260 8.21 15.20 -16.14
C HIS A 260 8.47 13.71 -16.43
N PRO A 261 9.67 13.32 -16.89
CA PRO A 261 9.92 11.97 -17.39
C PRO A 261 9.98 10.87 -16.32
N PHE A 262 10.20 11.22 -15.05
CA PHE A 262 10.31 10.27 -13.92
C PHE A 262 8.95 9.86 -13.33
N PHE A 263 8.74 8.55 -13.13
CA PHE A 263 7.63 7.99 -12.35
C PHE A 263 8.06 6.73 -11.59
N ASP A 264 7.90 6.72 -10.27
CA ASP A 264 8.01 5.53 -9.44
C ASP A 264 6.63 4.90 -9.21
N HIS A 265 6.37 3.75 -9.84
CA HIS A 265 5.13 2.99 -9.60
C HIS A 265 5.08 2.35 -8.22
N GLY A 266 6.22 2.25 -7.54
CA GLY A 266 6.29 1.86 -6.15
C GLY A 266 6.04 3.00 -5.18
N ALA A 267 5.70 4.22 -5.62
CA ALA A 267 5.43 5.38 -4.74
C ALA A 267 4.10 5.25 -3.98
N LEU A 268 4.08 4.43 -2.93
CA LEU A 268 2.88 4.03 -2.20
C LEU A 268 2.19 5.23 -1.53
N CYS A 269 2.94 6.18 -0.95
CA CYS A 269 2.30 7.34 -0.32
C CYS A 269 1.60 8.21 -1.36
N LEU A 270 2.19 8.39 -2.54
CA LEU A 270 1.58 9.12 -3.64
C LEU A 270 0.36 8.40 -4.22
N ILE A 271 0.56 7.14 -4.64
CA ILE A 271 -0.42 6.40 -5.43
C ILE A 271 -1.59 5.95 -4.54
N GLU A 272 -1.30 5.25 -3.44
CA GLU A 272 -2.35 4.82 -2.52
C GLU A 272 -2.94 5.98 -1.72
N GLY A 273 -2.14 7.01 -1.42
CA GLY A 273 -2.64 8.23 -0.78
C GLY A 273 -3.65 8.98 -1.62
N TRP A 274 -3.44 9.09 -2.94
CA TRP A 274 -4.43 9.64 -3.87
C TRP A 274 -5.72 8.82 -3.84
N ALA A 275 -5.61 7.51 -4.05
CA ALA A 275 -6.78 6.63 -4.11
C ALA A 275 -7.59 6.62 -2.79
N THR A 276 -6.90 6.59 -1.65
CA THR A 276 -7.53 6.69 -0.32
C THR A 276 -8.15 8.06 -0.08
N TYR A 277 -7.53 9.16 -0.54
CA TYR A 277 -8.17 10.46 -0.49
C TYR A 277 -9.47 10.49 -1.30
N CYS A 278 -9.46 9.91 -2.51
CA CYS A 278 -10.63 9.77 -3.35
C CYS A 278 -11.73 8.92 -2.69
N GLU A 279 -11.37 7.79 -2.08
CA GLU A 279 -12.28 6.95 -1.29
C GLU A 279 -13.06 7.79 -0.25
N TRP A 280 -12.36 8.64 0.49
CA TRP A 280 -12.96 9.43 1.56
C TRP A 280 -13.78 10.64 1.10
N ASN A 281 -13.46 11.19 -0.08
CA ASN A 281 -13.96 12.50 -0.49
C ASN A 281 -14.84 12.49 -1.76
N THR A 282 -15.03 11.33 -2.39
CA THR A 282 -15.90 11.23 -3.58
C THR A 282 -17.37 11.42 -3.22
N VAL A 283 -17.83 10.73 -2.17
CA VAL A 283 -19.21 10.81 -1.69
C VAL A 283 -19.24 11.32 -0.25
N ASN A 284 -20.20 12.19 0.06
CA ASN A 284 -20.45 12.59 1.44
C ASN A 284 -21.27 11.49 2.13
N SER A 285 -20.59 10.55 2.79
CA SER A 285 -21.23 9.48 3.56
C SER A 285 -20.64 9.38 4.97
N ASP A 286 -21.50 8.99 5.92
CA ASP A 286 -21.08 8.68 7.29
C ASP A 286 -20.03 7.56 7.30
N TYR A 287 -20.12 6.64 6.33
CA TYR A 287 -19.19 5.53 6.23
C TYR A 287 -17.79 5.97 5.78
N ALA A 288 -17.69 6.83 4.76
CA ALA A 288 -16.42 7.40 4.33
C ALA A 288 -15.77 8.23 5.46
N SER A 289 -16.58 9.03 6.17
CA SER A 289 -16.14 9.80 7.35
C SER A 289 -15.65 8.90 8.48
N TYR A 290 -16.33 7.76 8.70
CA TYR A 290 -15.91 6.74 9.64
C TYR A 290 -14.55 6.12 9.27
N LEU A 291 -14.33 5.77 8.00
CA LEU A 291 -13.05 5.23 7.54
C LEU A 291 -11.92 6.24 7.73
N ARG A 292 -12.14 7.49 7.29
CA ARG A 292 -11.19 8.60 7.47
C ARG A 292 -10.86 8.86 8.93
N SER A 293 -11.84 8.86 9.84
CA SER A 293 -11.56 9.10 11.27
C SER A 293 -10.81 7.94 11.94
N ASN A 294 -11.06 6.70 11.51
CA ASN A 294 -10.40 5.53 12.10
C ASN A 294 -9.01 5.26 11.54
N ALA A 295 -8.69 5.75 10.34
CA ALA A 295 -7.36 5.67 9.75
C ALA A 295 -6.26 6.25 10.66
N GLY A 296 -6.55 7.34 11.38
CA GLY A 296 -5.61 7.94 12.34
C GLY A 296 -5.20 7.00 13.49
N ALA A 297 -5.92 5.91 13.74
CA ALA A 297 -5.52 4.91 14.71
C ALA A 297 -4.24 4.14 14.33
N TYR A 298 -3.90 4.07 13.04
CA TYR A 298 -2.71 3.39 12.54
C TYR A 298 -1.42 4.16 12.82
N PHE A 299 -1.50 5.49 12.97
CA PHE A 299 -0.33 6.31 13.28
C PHE A 299 0.19 6.18 14.71
N LYS A 300 -0.51 5.42 15.57
CA LYS A 300 0.01 5.07 16.89
C LYS A 300 1.29 4.23 16.83
N LEU A 301 1.57 3.54 15.71
CA LEU A 301 2.84 2.85 15.45
C LEU A 301 4.00 3.78 15.12
N LEU A 302 3.69 4.99 14.63
CA LEU A 302 4.68 6.02 14.35
C LEU A 302 5.07 6.78 15.63
N ASP A 303 4.28 6.64 16.69
CA ASP A 303 4.54 7.22 18.00
C ASP A 303 5.58 6.38 18.76
N ARG A 304 6.73 7.01 19.04
CA ARG A 304 7.89 6.33 19.63
C ARG A 304 7.65 6.13 21.13
N GLY A 305 7.47 4.89 21.57
CA GLY A 305 7.51 4.58 23.00
C GLY A 305 6.77 3.32 23.46
N LYS A 306 5.93 2.72 22.60
CA LYS A 306 5.24 1.46 22.94
C LYS A 306 6.03 0.23 22.53
N ASP A 307 5.88 -0.83 23.31
CA ASP A 307 6.30 -2.16 22.93
C ASP A 307 5.53 -2.61 21.67
N ILE A 308 6.25 -3.12 20.66
CA ILE A 308 5.64 -3.48 19.37
C ILE A 308 4.64 -4.62 19.51
N ASP A 309 4.87 -5.59 20.41
CA ASP A 309 3.94 -6.69 20.64
C ASP A 309 2.64 -6.20 21.29
N GLU A 310 2.74 -5.28 22.27
CA GLU A 310 1.56 -4.65 22.88
C GLU A 310 0.71 -3.93 21.84
N LEU A 311 1.35 -3.13 20.98
CA LEU A 311 0.65 -2.33 19.97
C LEU A 311 0.02 -3.20 18.87
N LEU A 312 0.73 -4.22 18.40
CA LEU A 312 0.17 -5.19 17.44
C LEU A 312 -1.00 -5.95 18.05
N TYR A 313 -0.96 -6.25 19.36
CA TYR A 313 -2.08 -6.88 20.05
C TYR A 313 -3.29 -5.95 20.20
N GLU A 314 -3.09 -4.65 20.48
CA GLU A 314 -4.16 -3.65 20.45
C GLU A 314 -4.82 -3.56 19.06
N LEU A 315 -4.01 -3.52 18.00
CA LEU A 315 -4.49 -3.50 16.61
C LEU A 315 -5.24 -4.78 16.28
N PHE A 316 -4.72 -5.93 16.68
CA PHE A 316 -5.36 -7.22 16.46
C PHE A 316 -6.75 -7.29 17.08
N LYS A 317 -6.89 -6.85 18.34
CA LYS A 317 -8.18 -6.75 19.02
C LYS A 317 -9.18 -5.85 18.30
N LYS A 318 -8.71 -4.75 17.69
CA LYS A 318 -9.56 -3.88 16.87
C LYS A 318 -9.99 -4.59 15.59
N GLN A 319 -9.07 -5.26 14.90
CA GLN A 319 -9.37 -5.99 13.66
C GLN A 319 -10.41 -7.09 13.91
N LEU A 320 -10.31 -7.82 15.03
CA LEU A 320 -11.28 -8.86 15.40
C LEU A 320 -12.73 -8.38 15.56
N LYS A 321 -12.98 -7.07 15.72
CA LYS A 321 -14.35 -6.53 15.77
C LYS A 321 -15.05 -6.59 14.41
N HIS A 322 -14.29 -6.65 13.33
CA HIS A 322 -14.81 -6.53 11.96
C HIS A 322 -14.35 -7.66 11.04
N ASN A 323 -13.35 -8.43 11.45
CA ASN A 323 -12.68 -9.44 10.65
C ASN A 323 -12.63 -10.78 11.39
N THR A 324 -12.54 -11.88 10.63
CA THR A 324 -12.19 -13.19 11.18
C THR A 324 -10.78 -13.19 11.76
N GLU A 325 -10.47 -14.12 12.67
CA GLU A 325 -9.12 -14.26 13.24
C GLU A 325 -8.05 -14.39 12.16
N LYS A 326 -8.33 -15.15 11.09
CA LYS A 326 -7.42 -15.31 9.95
C LYS A 326 -7.13 -13.98 9.25
N GLN A 327 -8.16 -13.18 8.96
CA GLN A 327 -8.03 -11.87 8.33
C GLN A 327 -7.32 -10.86 9.24
N ALA A 328 -7.65 -10.87 10.53
CA ALA A 328 -6.99 -10.02 11.52
C ALA A 328 -5.49 -10.36 11.61
N LEU A 329 -5.12 -11.64 11.69
CA LEU A 329 -3.71 -12.06 11.68
C LEU A 329 -2.99 -11.66 10.40
N TYR A 330 -3.66 -11.82 9.24
CA TYR A 330 -3.10 -11.38 7.96
C TYR A 330 -2.79 -9.88 7.95
N ALA A 331 -3.74 -9.05 8.39
CA ALA A 331 -3.53 -7.61 8.51
C ALA A 331 -2.33 -7.28 9.44
N ILE A 332 -2.24 -7.94 10.60
CA ILE A 332 -1.12 -7.76 11.54
C ILE A 332 0.21 -8.21 10.94
N THR A 333 0.25 -9.29 10.17
CA THR A 333 1.45 -9.68 9.43
C THR A 333 1.88 -8.57 8.49
N TYR A 334 0.96 -7.97 7.72
CA TYR A 334 1.31 -6.85 6.84
C TYR A 334 1.84 -5.63 7.61
N PHE A 335 1.15 -5.22 8.69
CA PHE A 335 1.62 -4.13 9.54
C PHE A 335 3.00 -4.36 10.14
N SER A 336 3.25 -5.59 10.59
CA SER A 336 4.51 -5.91 11.25
C SER A 336 5.65 -6.15 10.27
N GLU A 337 5.45 -6.89 9.20
CA GLU A 337 6.52 -7.32 8.29
C GLU A 337 6.81 -6.31 7.17
N TYR A 338 5.86 -5.44 6.80
CA TYR A 338 5.96 -4.49 5.69
C TYR A 338 5.86 -3.04 6.21
N PRO A 339 6.93 -2.50 6.82
CA PRO A 339 6.87 -1.23 7.52
C PRO A 339 6.55 -0.09 6.56
N GLY A 340 5.46 0.61 6.86
CA GLY A 340 4.98 1.74 6.08
C GLY A 340 4.02 1.37 4.96
N PHE A 341 3.67 0.10 4.76
CA PHE A 341 2.73 -0.29 3.70
C PHE A 341 1.35 0.33 3.93
N ASN A 342 0.67 -0.07 5.01
CA ASN A 342 -0.66 0.43 5.34
C ASN A 342 -0.64 1.91 5.72
N GLU A 343 0.42 2.36 6.39
CA GLU A 343 0.53 3.77 6.79
C GLU A 343 0.70 4.70 5.59
N SER A 344 1.24 4.23 4.46
CA SER A 344 1.38 5.04 3.24
C SER A 344 0.04 5.49 2.66
N TYR A 345 -0.97 4.61 2.65
CA TYR A 345 -2.34 4.91 2.21
C TYR A 345 -2.85 6.16 2.94
N PHE A 346 -2.75 6.14 4.27
CA PHE A 346 -3.32 7.19 5.10
C PHE A 346 -2.45 8.44 5.12
N MET A 347 -1.12 8.32 5.23
CA MET A 347 -0.22 9.47 5.29
C MET A 347 -0.32 10.33 4.04
N GLY A 348 -0.35 9.71 2.85
CA GLY A 348 -0.51 10.43 1.60
C GLY A 348 -1.88 11.10 1.49
N ALA A 349 -2.95 10.39 1.85
CA ALA A 349 -4.31 10.93 1.84
C ALA A 349 -4.47 12.14 2.76
N TYR A 350 -3.95 12.05 3.99
CA TYR A 350 -4.01 13.17 4.94
C TYR A 350 -3.11 14.33 4.56
N TRP A 351 -1.98 14.10 3.89
CA TRP A 351 -1.17 15.20 3.37
C TRP A 351 -1.93 15.98 2.30
N LEU A 352 -2.58 15.29 1.35
CA LEU A 352 -3.36 15.94 0.30
C LEU A 352 -4.55 16.71 0.89
N ASP A 353 -5.27 16.07 1.81
CA ASP A 353 -6.37 16.68 2.56
C ASP A 353 -5.90 17.91 3.35
N TYR A 354 -4.78 17.83 4.06
CA TYR A 354 -4.18 18.96 4.77
C TYR A 354 -3.87 20.12 3.82
N LYS A 355 -3.23 19.83 2.68
CA LYS A 355 -2.85 20.84 1.67
C LYS A 355 -4.04 21.56 1.05
N ILE A 356 -5.11 20.82 0.77
CA ILE A 356 -6.37 21.40 0.29
C ILE A 356 -7.00 22.28 1.39
N ASN A 357 -7.04 21.81 2.64
CA ASN A 357 -7.67 22.55 3.73
C ASN A 357 -6.94 23.85 4.11
N ILE A 358 -5.62 23.92 3.96
CA ILE A 358 -4.85 25.16 4.18
C ILE A 358 -4.83 26.10 2.96
N GLY A 359 -5.42 25.68 1.83
CA GLY A 359 -5.52 26.47 0.61
C GLY A 359 -4.28 26.44 -0.29
N ASP A 360 -3.33 25.51 -0.08
CA ASP A 360 -2.21 25.29 -1.00
C ASP A 360 -2.71 24.74 -2.35
N PHE A 361 -3.82 23.99 -2.33
CA PHE A 361 -4.57 23.56 -3.51
C PHE A 361 -6.05 23.91 -3.34
N SER A 362 -6.71 24.41 -4.37
CA SER A 362 -8.15 24.73 -4.27
C SER A 362 -9.01 23.48 -4.35
N ASN A 363 -8.51 22.44 -5.03
CA ASN A 363 -9.18 21.16 -5.24
C ASN A 363 -8.15 20.07 -5.62
N PRO A 364 -8.57 18.79 -5.71
CA PRO A 364 -7.69 17.70 -6.12
C PRO A 364 -7.09 17.79 -7.54
N VAL A 365 -7.78 18.39 -8.52
CA VAL A 365 -7.22 18.53 -9.88
C VAL A 365 -6.03 19.50 -9.91
N ASP A 366 -6.04 20.55 -9.08
CA ASP A 366 -4.90 21.47 -8.93
C ASP A 366 -3.62 20.71 -8.49
N PHE A 367 -3.76 19.66 -7.67
CA PHE A 367 -2.64 18.80 -7.27
C PHE A 367 -2.11 17.97 -8.44
N LEU A 368 -2.97 17.41 -9.28
CA LEU A 368 -2.54 16.68 -10.49
C LEU A 368 -1.83 17.61 -11.49
N GLU A 369 -2.33 18.84 -11.64
CA GLU A 369 -1.69 19.87 -12.47
C GLU A 369 -0.31 20.26 -11.92
N PHE A 370 -0.20 20.45 -10.60
CA PHE A 370 1.08 20.68 -9.92
C PHE A 370 2.06 19.51 -10.16
N LEU A 371 1.59 18.27 -9.99
CA LEU A 371 2.40 17.07 -10.21
C LEU A 371 2.85 16.92 -11.67
N SER A 372 2.09 17.43 -12.64
CA SER A 372 2.38 17.24 -14.06
C SER A 372 3.82 17.62 -14.46
N VAL A 373 4.41 18.59 -13.77
CA VAL A 373 5.78 19.08 -14.03
C VAL A 373 6.81 18.61 -13.00
N LYS A 374 6.42 17.82 -12.01
CA LYS A 374 7.27 17.28 -10.94
C LYS A 374 7.62 15.81 -11.21
N PRO A 375 8.72 15.27 -10.65
CA PRO A 375 8.93 13.82 -10.64
C PRO A 375 7.83 13.14 -9.81
N TRP A 376 7.18 12.11 -10.35
CA TRP A 376 6.13 11.37 -9.65
C TRP A 376 6.79 10.30 -8.76
N GLY A 377 6.77 10.50 -7.45
CA GLY A 377 7.36 9.63 -6.44
C GLY A 377 7.03 10.12 -5.03
N ASP A 378 7.53 9.47 -3.98
CA ASP A 378 7.21 9.88 -2.60
C ASP A 378 8.10 11.05 -2.11
N PHE A 379 7.92 12.22 -2.73
CA PHE A 379 8.76 13.41 -2.55
C PHE A 379 8.07 14.57 -1.82
N PHE A 380 7.07 14.29 -0.98
CA PHE A 380 6.22 15.30 -0.33
C PHE A 380 6.97 16.42 0.42
N ALA A 381 8.17 16.15 0.94
CA ALA A 381 9.03 17.14 1.61
C ALA A 381 9.59 18.21 0.65
N LEU A 382 9.63 17.90 -0.65
CA LEU A 382 10.16 18.74 -1.73
C LEU A 382 9.05 19.41 -2.56
N TRP A 383 7.78 19.15 -2.23
CA TRP A 383 6.61 19.64 -2.94
C TRP A 383 5.93 20.80 -2.23
#